data_AF-A0A957UJY7-F1
#
_entry.id   AF-A0A957UJY7-F1
#
_cell.length_a   1.000
_cell.length_b   1.000
_cell.length_c   1.000
_cell.angle_alpha   90.00
_cell.angle_beta   90.00
_cell.angle_gamma   90.00
#
_symmetry.space_group_name_H-M   'P 1'
#
loop_
_entity.id
_entity.type
_entity.pdbx_description
1 polymer ?
#
loop_
_entity_poly.entity_id
_entity_poly.type
_entity_poly.pdbx_seq_one_letter_code
_entity_poly.pdbx_strand_id
1 'polypeptide(L)'
;MQIFEASKLVTVAEMQQIERRAATAGHSYASMMEMAGCAVAQRILAARAAMTQSGPVLVLVGPGNNGGDGLVCARHLHENGVQTRVYLWRRATDPE
;
A
#
# COMPACT_ATOMS: atom_id res chain seq x y z
N MET A 1 -7.08 -3.80 -30.03
CA MET A 1 -7.37 -5.08 -29.36
C MET A 1 -6.48 -5.15 -28.12
N GLN A 2 -7.03 -4.75 -26.98
CA GLN A 2 -6.29 -4.78 -25.70
C GLN A 2 -6.37 -6.23 -25.21
N ILE A 3 -5.24 -6.94 -25.26
CA ILE A 3 -5.13 -8.25 -24.63
C ILE A 3 -5.21 -7.96 -23.13
N PHE A 4 -6.34 -8.25 -22.51
CA PHE A 4 -6.37 -8.41 -21.06
C PHE A 4 -5.54 -9.66 -20.76
N GLU A 5 -4.27 -9.49 -20.40
CA GLU A 5 -3.55 -10.56 -19.72
C GLU A 5 -4.37 -10.91 -18.49
N ALA A 6 -4.90 -12.14 -18.45
CA ALA A 6 -5.55 -12.65 -17.26
C ALA A 6 -4.54 -12.57 -16.11
N SER A 7 -4.84 -11.75 -15.10
CA SER A 7 -3.98 -11.62 -13.93
C SER A 7 -3.81 -13.01 -13.30
N LYS A 8 -2.59 -13.54 -13.36
CA LYS A 8 -2.28 -14.85 -12.81
C LYS A 8 -2.48 -14.79 -11.29
N LEU A 9 -3.43 -15.56 -10.78
CA LEU A 9 -3.57 -15.75 -9.33
C LEU A 9 -2.40 -16.60 -8.85
N VAL A 10 -1.74 -16.12 -7.79
CA VAL A 10 -0.60 -16.78 -7.17
C VAL A 10 -0.93 -17.11 -5.72
N THR A 11 -0.40 -18.22 -5.24
CA THR A 11 -0.42 -18.61 -3.83
C THR A 11 0.49 -17.69 -3.01
N VAL A 12 0.32 -17.71 -1.69
CA VAL A 12 1.20 -16.96 -0.76
C VAL A 12 2.67 -17.37 -0.95
N ALA A 13 2.94 -18.67 -1.11
CA ALA A 13 4.30 -19.18 -1.29
C ALA A 13 4.93 -18.68 -2.60
N GLU A 14 4.15 -18.63 -3.68
CA GLU A 14 4.59 -18.08 -4.96
C GLU A 14 4.84 -16.57 -4.87
N MET A 15 3.97 -15.81 -4.20
CA MET A 15 4.16 -14.36 -3.99
C MET A 15 5.45 -14.08 -3.22
N GLN A 16 5.72 -14.81 -2.14
CA GLN A 16 6.96 -14.71 -1.38
C GLN A 16 8.19 -15.07 -2.23
N GLN A 17 8.06 -15.99 -3.18
CA GLN A 17 9.15 -16.33 -4.10
C GLN A 17 9.38 -15.21 -5.12
N ILE A 18 8.31 -14.58 -5.62
CA ILE A 18 8.39 -13.43 -6.52
C ILE A 18 9.11 -12.25 -5.84
N GLU A 19 8.71 -11.90 -4.61
CA GLU A 19 9.36 -10.83 -3.84
C GLU A 19 10.83 -11.11 -3.58
N ARG A 20 11.17 -12.36 -3.22
CA ARG A 20 12.57 -12.77 -3.03
C ARG A 20 13.39 -12.63 -4.31
N ARG A 21 12.84 -13.03 -5.46
CA ARG A 21 13.52 -12.86 -6.75
C ARG A 21 13.71 -11.39 -7.11
N ALA A 22 12.72 -10.53 -6.85
CA ALA A 22 12.84 -9.09 -7.06
C ALA A 22 13.93 -8.49 -6.15
N ALA A 23 14.01 -8.93 -4.89
CA ALA A 23 15.08 -8.53 -3.98
C ALA A 23 16.47 -8.93 -4.48
N THR A 24 16.63 -10.18 -4.91
CA THR A 24 17.90 -10.67 -5.52
C THR A 24 18.26 -9.93 -6.81
N ALA A 25 17.26 -9.45 -7.56
CA ALA A 25 17.45 -8.65 -8.76
C ALA A 25 17.78 -7.17 -8.49
N GLY A 26 17.87 -6.74 -7.22
CA GLY A 26 18.29 -5.39 -6.82
C GLY A 26 17.16 -4.47 -6.36
N HIS A 27 15.91 -4.92 -6.33
CA HIS A 27 14.82 -4.12 -5.77
C HIS A 27 14.81 -4.22 -4.23
N SER A 28 15.03 -3.11 -3.54
CA SER A 28 14.96 -3.12 -2.07
C SER A 28 13.53 -3.38 -1.59
N TYR A 29 13.37 -4.08 -0.47
CA TYR A 29 12.05 -4.25 0.17
C TYR A 29 11.36 -2.92 0.46
N ALA A 30 12.12 -1.88 0.83
CA ALA A 30 11.60 -0.53 1.02
C ALA A 30 11.02 0.04 -0.28
N SER A 31 11.71 -0.12 -1.42
CA SER A 31 11.19 0.35 -2.71
C SER A 31 9.92 -0.40 -3.14
N MET A 32 9.86 -1.72 -2.90
CA MET A 32 8.66 -2.52 -3.19
C MET A 32 7.47 -2.09 -2.34
N MET A 33 7.68 -1.86 -1.03
CA MET A 33 6.67 -1.34 -0.12
C MET A 33 6.18 0.07 -0.52
N GLU A 34 7.12 0.93 -0.92
CA GLU A 34 6.81 2.28 -1.42
C GLU A 34 5.91 2.24 -2.65
N MET A 35 6.23 1.37 -3.62
CA MET A 35 5.42 1.16 -4.82
C MET A 35 4.03 0.60 -4.47
N ALA A 36 3.96 -0.40 -3.60
CA ALA A 36 2.71 -1.03 -3.20
C ALA A 36 1.77 -0.04 -2.49
N GLY A 37 2.26 0.68 -1.48
CA GLY A 37 1.47 1.67 -0.76
C GLY A 37 1.04 2.85 -1.63
N CYS A 38 1.91 3.33 -2.53
CA CYS A 38 1.59 4.37 -3.50
C CYS A 38 0.45 3.92 -4.45
N ALA A 39 0.51 2.71 -4.99
CA ALA A 39 -0.53 2.18 -5.85
C ALA A 39 -1.89 2.10 -5.14
N VAL A 40 -1.92 1.70 -3.86
CA VAL A 40 -3.14 1.71 -3.05
C VAL A 40 -3.67 3.13 -2.86
N ALA A 41 -2.82 4.10 -2.54
CA ALA A 41 -3.21 5.50 -2.40
C ALA A 41 -3.79 6.07 -3.69
N GLN A 42 -3.15 5.82 -4.83
CA GLN A 42 -3.65 6.25 -6.15
C GLN A 42 -5.03 5.67 -6.45
N ARG A 43 -5.25 4.39 -6.15
CA ARG A 43 -6.56 3.75 -6.36
C ARG A 43 -7.65 4.37 -5.48
N ILE A 44 -7.33 4.74 -4.24
CA ILE A 44 -8.23 5.43 -3.31
C ILE A 44 -8.52 6.84 -3.82
N LEU A 45 -7.51 7.62 -4.21
CA LEU A 45 -7.68 8.97 -4.75
C LEU A 45 -8.57 8.98 -6.00
N ALA A 46 -8.35 8.04 -6.92
CA ALA A 46 -9.19 7.89 -8.11
C ALA A 46 -10.64 7.55 -7.75
N ALA A 47 -10.86 6.66 -6.77
CA ALA A 47 -12.21 6.35 -6.29
C ALA A 47 -12.88 7.57 -5.66
N ARG A 48 -12.14 8.34 -4.84
CA ARG A 48 -12.64 9.55 -4.17
C ARG A 48 -13.01 10.65 -5.15
N ALA A 49 -12.24 10.83 -6.22
CA ALA A 49 -12.54 11.82 -7.26
C ALA A 49 -13.87 11.56 -7.98
N ALA A 50 -14.34 10.31 -8.01
CA ALA A 50 -15.63 9.93 -8.57
C ALA A 50 -16.80 10.07 -7.57
N MET A 51 -16.55 10.39 -6.30
CA MET A 51 -17.58 10.54 -5.27
C MET A 51 -18.09 11.98 -5.20
N THR A 52 -19.40 12.15 -5.01
CA THR A 52 -20.02 13.48 -4.81
C THR A 52 -19.64 14.12 -3.47
N GLN A 53 -19.36 13.29 -2.46
CA GLN A 53 -18.83 13.69 -1.16
C GLN A 53 -17.83 12.64 -0.69
N SER A 54 -16.71 13.07 -0.09
CA SER A 54 -15.73 12.16 0.49
C SER A 54 -15.31 12.61 1.89
N GLY A 55 -15.35 11.69 2.85
CA GLY A 55 -14.96 11.94 4.24
C GLY A 55 -13.47 11.69 4.51
N PRO A 56 -13.04 11.77 5.78
CA PRO A 56 -11.70 11.36 6.20
C PRO A 56 -11.44 9.88 5.94
N VAL A 57 -10.17 9.49 5.83
CA VAL A 57 -9.72 8.10 5.68
C VAL A 57 -9.07 7.63 6.98
N LEU A 58 -9.49 6.45 7.46
CA LEU A 58 -8.83 5.73 8.54
C LEU A 58 -8.04 4.56 7.96
N VAL A 59 -6.73 4.51 8.22
CA VAL A 59 -5.86 3.40 7.84
C VAL A 59 -5.56 2.55 9.08
N LEU A 60 -5.99 1.28 9.04
CA LEU A 60 -5.74 0.31 10.11
C LEU A 60 -4.44 -0.43 9.82
N VAL A 61 -3.41 -0.18 10.61
CA VAL A 61 -2.04 -0.64 10.36
C VAL A 61 -1.69 -1.78 11.32
N GLY A 62 -1.50 -2.97 10.77
CA GLY A 62 -1.00 -4.12 11.53
C GLY A 62 0.54 -4.16 11.64
N PRO A 63 1.10 -5.13 12.39
CA PRO A 63 2.54 -5.23 12.64
C PRO A 63 3.36 -5.76 11.44
N GLY A 64 2.73 -6.42 10.47
CA GLY A 64 3.43 -7.05 9.32
C GLY A 64 3.72 -6.10 8.15
N ASN A 65 4.20 -6.66 7.04
CA ASN A 65 4.58 -5.93 5.81
C ASN A 65 3.43 -5.09 5.24
N ASN A 66 2.20 -5.63 5.19
CA ASN A 66 1.02 -4.90 4.74
C ASN A 66 0.74 -3.65 5.60
N GLY A 67 1.15 -3.65 6.87
CA GLY A 67 1.08 -2.46 7.69
C GLY A 67 2.03 -1.37 7.20
N GLY A 68 3.19 -1.74 6.65
CA GLY A 68 4.14 -0.82 6.05
C GLY A 68 3.57 -0.21 4.77
N ASP A 69 2.97 -1.03 3.90
CA ASP A 69 2.25 -0.55 2.71
C ASP A 69 1.13 0.42 3.12
N GLY A 70 0.41 0.11 4.20
CA GLY A 70 -0.62 0.96 4.78
C GLY A 70 -0.09 2.32 5.25
N LEU A 71 1.10 2.37 5.87
CA LEU A 71 1.73 3.62 6.29
C LEU A 71 2.19 4.46 5.10
N VAL A 72 2.79 3.83 4.09
CA VAL A 72 3.11 4.49 2.82
C VAL A 72 1.85 5.05 2.19
N CYS A 73 0.78 4.25 2.10
CA CYS A 73 -0.51 4.68 1.57
C CYS A 73 -1.06 5.89 2.35
N ALA A 74 -1.03 5.83 3.68
CA ALA A 74 -1.49 6.91 4.54
C ALA A 74 -0.72 8.22 4.31
N ARG A 75 0.61 8.12 4.14
CA ARG A 75 1.48 9.26 3.83
C ARG A 75 1.09 9.89 2.48
N HIS A 76 0.98 9.09 1.42
CA HIS A 76 0.57 9.59 0.10
C HIS A 76 -0.81 10.23 0.11
N LEU A 77 -1.78 9.66 0.83
CA LEU A 77 -3.11 10.26 1.00
C LEU A 77 -3.03 11.62 1.70
N HIS A 78 -2.25 11.70 2.78
CA HIS A 78 -2.04 12.95 3.53
C HIS A 78 -1.38 14.03 2.68
N GLU A 79 -0.31 13.68 1.94
CA GLU A 79 0.37 14.59 1.01
C GLU A 79 -0.55 15.10 -0.11
N ASN A 80 -1.58 14.34 -0.48
CA ASN A 80 -2.62 14.76 -1.44
C ASN A 80 -3.82 15.47 -0.79
N GLY A 81 -3.66 15.98 0.44
CA GLY A 81 -4.68 16.79 1.13
C GLY A 81 -5.87 16.01 1.69
N VAL A 82 -5.81 14.67 1.71
CA VAL A 82 -6.86 13.85 2.34
C VAL A 82 -6.66 13.85 3.85
N GLN A 83 -7.72 14.20 4.59
CA GLN A 83 -7.73 14.05 6.04
C GLN A 83 -7.58 12.56 6.39
N THR A 84 -6.38 12.18 6.82
CA THR A 84 -5.99 10.79 7.04
C THR A 84 -5.65 10.57 8.51
N ARG A 85 -6.17 9.49 9.09
CA ARG A 85 -5.84 9.02 10.44
C ARG A 85 -5.28 7.62 10.35
N VAL A 86 -4.33 7.31 11.22
CA VAL A 86 -3.72 5.98 11.31
C VAL A 86 -4.02 5.39 12.69
N TYR A 87 -4.48 4.15 12.71
CA TYR A 87 -4.52 3.33 13.92
C TYR A 87 -3.41 2.28 13.84
N LEU A 88 -2.41 2.42 14.71
CA LEU A 88 -1.27 1.52 14.78
C LEU A 88 -1.56 0.39 15.76
N TRP A 89 -1.64 -0.85 15.26
CA TRP A 89 -1.80 -2.04 16.08
C TRP A 89 -0.47 -2.80 16.19
N ARG A 90 0.01 -2.97 17.43
CA ARG A 90 1.24 -3.72 17.75
C ARG A 90 2.48 -3.30 16.94
N ARG A 91 2.56 -2.04 16.55
CA ARG A 91 3.80 -1.43 16.07
C ARG A 91 4.36 -0.55 17.16
N ALA A 92 5.65 -0.69 17.42
CA ALA A 92 6.36 0.31 18.20
C ALA A 92 6.33 1.62 17.40
N THR A 93 5.77 2.66 18.00
CA THR A 93 6.19 4.03 17.72
C THR A 93 7.37 4.27 18.62
N ASP A 94 8.48 4.79 18.08
CA ASP A 94 9.49 5.36 18.97
C ASP A 94 8.75 6.37 19.87
N PRO A 95 8.79 6.20 21.20
CA PRO A 95 8.34 7.27 22.07
C PRO A 95 9.36 8.38 21.86
N GLU A 96 8.90 9.55 21.44
CA GLU A 96 9.71 10.77 21.59
C GLU A 96 10.24 10.87 23.04
#